data_AF-A0A914QPJ9-F1
#
_entry.id   AF-A0A914QPJ9-F1
#
_cell.length_a   1.000
_cell.length_b   1.000
_cell.length_c   1.000
_cell.angle_alpha   90.00
_cell.angle_beta   90.00
_cell.angle_gamma   90.00
#
_symmetry.space_group_name_H-M   'P 1'
#
loop_
_entity.id
_entity.type
_entity.pdbx_description
1 polymer ?
#
loop_
_entity_poly.entity_id
_entity_poly.type
_entity_poly.pdbx_seq_one_letter_code
_entity_poly.pdbx_strand_id
1 'polypeptide(L)'
;MKQTVYIYKCENSVVQIKGKVNSITVDGCKKTSVAFENLLGQIEVINSQSVEIQTLGTLPTVSIQKTDGCQVYLSKDSLDAEIVSSKSSEMNILVPCGEDGDFSEFAIPEQFKTTFNKQKKKLDTTVSDIV
;
A
#
# COMPACT_ATOMS: atom_id res chain seq x y z
N MET A 1 23.14 0.38 -0.54
CA MET A 1 22.37 0.35 -1.80
C MET A 1 21.67 1.70 -1.96
N LYS A 2 21.70 2.36 -3.13
CA LYS A 2 21.16 3.73 -3.31
C LYS A 2 20.12 3.88 -4.43
N GLN A 3 19.81 2.82 -5.16
CA GLN A 3 18.91 2.92 -6.31
C GLN A 3 17.47 3.09 -5.85
N THR A 4 16.74 3.97 -6.51
CA THR A 4 15.30 4.17 -6.37
C THR A 4 14.66 3.88 -7.73
N VAL A 5 13.43 3.37 -7.73
CA VAL A 5 12.69 3.08 -8.95
C VAL A 5 11.46 3.98 -9.02
N TYR A 6 11.23 4.58 -10.17
CA TYR A 6 10.08 5.44 -10.41
C TYR A 6 9.32 4.91 -11.64
N ILE A 7 8.09 4.46 -11.43
CA ILE A 7 7.21 3.88 -12.45
C ILE A 7 6.14 4.93 -12.73
N TYR A 8 6.16 5.51 -13.92
CA TYR A 8 5.33 6.67 -14.27
C TYR A 8 4.47 6.39 -15.50
N LYS A 9 3.16 6.62 -15.38
CA LYS A 9 2.20 6.51 -16.49
C LYS A 9 2.27 5.15 -17.23
N CYS A 10 2.53 4.08 -16.50
CA CYS A 10 2.39 2.74 -17.03
C CYS A 10 0.92 2.33 -17.03
N GLU A 11 0.50 1.64 -18.08
CA GLU A 11 -0.85 1.11 -18.19
C GLU A 11 -0.78 -0.36 -18.61
N ASN A 12 -1.59 -1.21 -17.98
CA ASN A 12 -1.73 -2.62 -18.35
C ASN A 12 -0.38 -3.37 -18.40
N SER A 13 0.44 -3.16 -17.37
CA SER A 13 1.86 -3.53 -17.33
C SER A 13 2.21 -4.31 -16.09
N VAL A 14 3.19 -5.20 -16.20
CA VAL A 14 3.80 -5.89 -15.06
C VAL A 14 5.26 -5.48 -14.96
N VAL A 15 5.67 -4.94 -13.81
CA VAL A 15 7.05 -4.53 -13.54
C VAL A 15 7.62 -5.43 -12.46
N GLN A 16 8.68 -6.17 -12.80
CA GLN A 16 9.42 -7.01 -11.84
C GLN A 16 10.77 -6.39 -11.51
N ILE A 17 11.00 -6.08 -10.24
CA ILE A 17 12.24 -5.50 -9.73
C ILE A 17 12.98 -6.56 -8.91
N LYS A 18 14.09 -7.06 -9.46
CA LYS A 18 14.93 -8.06 -8.80
C LYS A 18 15.99 -7.40 -7.94
N GLY A 19 16.36 -8.06 -6.85
CA GLY A 19 17.28 -7.54 -5.85
C GLY A 19 16.65 -6.49 -4.93
N LYS A 20 17.54 -5.85 -4.17
CA LYS A 20 17.17 -4.88 -3.13
C LYS A 20 17.33 -3.45 -3.64
N VAL A 21 16.31 -2.62 -3.47
CA VAL A 21 16.37 -1.18 -3.80
C VAL A 21 15.99 -0.33 -2.59
N ASN A 22 16.22 0.98 -2.67
CA ASN A 22 15.94 1.88 -1.56
C ASN A 22 14.43 2.14 -1.42
N SER A 23 13.79 2.53 -2.52
CA SER A 23 12.35 2.83 -2.57
C SER A 23 11.80 2.65 -3.98
N ILE A 24 10.48 2.51 -4.07
CA ILE A 24 9.73 2.45 -5.33
C ILE A 24 8.61 3.50 -5.27
N THR A 25 8.41 4.24 -6.36
CA THR A 25 7.24 5.10 -6.53
C THR A 25 6.48 4.66 -7.77
N VAL A 26 5.16 4.51 -7.66
CA VAL A 26 4.21 4.18 -8.72
C VAL A 26 3.27 5.38 -8.87
N ASP A 27 3.46 6.19 -9.91
CA ASP A 27 2.71 7.44 -10.11
C ASP A 27 1.94 7.45 -11.44
N GLY A 28 0.65 7.76 -11.37
CA GLY A 28 -0.19 7.88 -12.55
C GLY A 28 -0.40 6.57 -13.31
N CYS A 29 -0.24 5.42 -12.66
CA CYS A 29 -0.32 4.11 -13.30
C CYS A 29 -1.74 3.55 -13.26
N LYS A 30 -2.09 2.75 -14.26
CA LYS A 30 -3.40 2.08 -14.35
C LYS A 30 -3.24 0.60 -14.65
N LYS A 31 -3.98 -0.28 -13.96
CA LYS A 31 -3.92 -1.74 -14.22
C LYS A 31 -2.47 -2.24 -14.25
N THR A 32 -1.67 -1.80 -13.29
CA THR A 32 -0.23 -2.07 -13.26
C THR A 32 0.12 -2.87 -12.03
N SER A 33 0.82 -3.99 -12.22
CA SER A 33 1.28 -4.85 -11.13
C SER A 33 2.79 -4.67 -10.94
N VAL A 34 3.25 -4.50 -9.70
CA VAL A 34 4.65 -4.30 -9.34
C VAL A 34 5.09 -5.37 -8.36
N ALA A 35 5.99 -6.25 -8.78
CA ALA A 35 6.57 -7.29 -7.94
C ALA A 35 8.04 -6.95 -7.62
N PHE A 36 8.42 -6.97 -6.35
CA PHE A 36 9.79 -6.65 -5.93
C PHE A 36 10.27 -7.54 -4.78
N GLU A 37 11.59 -7.70 -4.64
CA GLU A 37 12.15 -8.50 -3.55
C GLU A 37 12.24 -7.72 -2.24
N ASN A 38 13.09 -6.70 -2.15
CA ASN A 38 13.39 -6.05 -0.87
C ASN A 38 13.46 -4.53 -1.00
N LEU A 39 12.84 -3.82 -0.05
CA LEU A 39 12.99 -2.39 0.14
C LEU A 39 13.68 -2.04 1.45
N LEU A 40 14.50 -0.99 1.42
CA LEU A 40 15.06 -0.36 2.62
C LEU A 40 14.11 0.66 3.24
N GLY A 41 13.31 1.34 2.41
CA GLY A 41 12.43 2.43 2.82
C GLY A 41 10.97 2.09 2.59
N GLN A 42 10.41 2.58 1.49
CA GLN A 42 8.98 2.50 1.25
C GLN A 42 8.63 2.24 -0.21
N ILE A 43 7.41 1.74 -0.43
CA ILE A 43 6.72 1.88 -1.70
C ILE A 43 5.64 2.96 -1.59
N GLU A 44 5.55 3.81 -2.60
CA GLU A 44 4.57 4.89 -2.68
C GLU A 44 3.73 4.75 -3.95
N VAL A 45 2.41 4.64 -3.81
CA VAL A 45 1.45 4.57 -4.91
C VAL A 45 0.65 5.86 -4.94
N ILE A 46 0.77 6.63 -6.02
CA ILE A 46 0.22 7.98 -6.14
C ILE A 46 -0.59 8.10 -7.42
N ASN A 47 -1.74 8.78 -7.37
CA ASN A 47 -2.55 9.14 -8.55
C ASN A 47 -2.86 7.95 -9.48
N SER A 48 -3.00 6.75 -8.93
CA SER A 48 -3.06 5.50 -9.70
C SER A 48 -4.43 4.84 -9.59
N GLN A 49 -4.68 3.83 -10.43
CA GLN A 49 -5.95 3.10 -10.41
C GLN A 49 -5.75 1.61 -10.71
N SER A 50 -6.39 0.73 -9.94
CA SER A 50 -6.28 -0.73 -10.10
C SER A 50 -4.82 -1.18 -10.13
N VAL A 51 -4.07 -0.86 -9.07
CA VAL A 51 -2.65 -1.23 -8.94
C VAL A 51 -2.52 -2.42 -7.99
N GLU A 52 -1.63 -3.34 -8.34
CA GLU A 52 -1.26 -4.47 -7.49
C GLU A 52 0.21 -4.37 -7.13
N ILE A 53 0.52 -4.54 -5.85
CA ILE A 53 1.87 -4.49 -5.32
C ILE A 53 2.16 -5.82 -4.65
N GLN A 54 3.28 -6.46 -4.97
CA GLN A 54 3.70 -7.69 -4.30
C GLN A 54 5.15 -7.59 -3.86
N THR A 55 5.40 -7.84 -2.58
CA THR A 55 6.76 -8.02 -2.08
C THR A 55 7.07 -9.49 -1.84
N LEU A 56 8.30 -9.89 -2.16
CA LEU A 56 8.82 -11.24 -1.89
C LEU A 56 9.73 -11.27 -0.64
N GLY A 57 9.98 -10.13 -0.01
CA GLY A 57 10.93 -9.98 1.08
C GLY A 57 10.57 -8.78 1.96
N THR A 58 11.55 -8.05 2.47
CA THR A 58 11.29 -6.99 3.46
C THR A 58 10.68 -5.75 2.82
N LEU A 59 9.65 -5.20 3.47
CA LEU A 59 8.98 -3.96 3.12
C LEU A 59 8.61 -3.20 4.41
N PRO A 60 9.28 -2.09 4.73
CA PRO A 60 8.98 -1.34 5.96
C PRO A 60 7.70 -0.49 5.91
N THR A 61 7.41 0.17 4.79
CA THR A 61 6.29 1.12 4.71
C THR A 61 5.62 1.10 3.34
N VAL A 62 4.28 1.15 3.36
CA VAL A 62 3.40 1.29 2.21
C VAL A 62 2.68 2.63 2.31
N SER A 63 2.79 3.48 1.29
CA SER A 63 2.08 4.75 1.20
C SER A 63 1.15 4.75 0.00
N ILE A 64 -0.14 4.96 0.21
CA ILE A 64 -1.18 4.98 -0.84
C ILE A 64 -1.88 6.34 -0.83
N GLN A 65 -1.75 7.09 -1.92
CA GLN A 65 -2.23 8.46 -2.02
C GLN A 65 -3.00 8.69 -3.32
N LYS A 66 -4.19 9.28 -3.25
CA LYS A 66 -5.00 9.59 -4.44
C LYS A 66 -5.14 8.40 -5.40
N THR A 67 -5.36 7.20 -4.86
CA THR A 67 -5.38 5.96 -5.65
C THR A 67 -6.67 5.21 -5.39
N ASP A 68 -7.32 4.75 -6.45
CA ASP A 68 -8.57 4.00 -6.39
C ASP A 68 -8.33 2.56 -6.86
N GLY A 69 -8.49 1.58 -5.97
CA GLY A 69 -8.15 0.18 -6.23
C GLY A 69 -6.65 -0.07 -6.07
N CYS A 70 -6.23 -0.51 -4.89
CA CYS A 70 -4.85 -0.84 -4.59
C CYS A 70 -4.76 -2.11 -3.73
N GLN A 71 -4.21 -3.18 -4.29
CA GLN A 71 -3.99 -4.43 -3.57
C GLN A 71 -2.51 -4.58 -3.23
N VAL A 72 -2.20 -4.85 -1.97
CA VAL A 72 -0.81 -5.00 -1.50
C VAL A 72 -0.62 -6.37 -0.88
N TYR A 73 0.10 -7.24 -1.59
CA TYR A 73 0.47 -8.58 -1.19
C TYR A 73 1.78 -8.53 -0.40
N LEU A 74 1.66 -8.82 0.90
CA LEU A 74 2.81 -8.89 1.81
C LEU A 74 3.52 -10.24 1.69
N SER A 75 4.78 -10.25 2.08
CA SER A 75 5.56 -11.46 2.37
C SER A 75 5.52 -11.78 3.87
N LYS A 76 6.01 -12.97 4.25
CA LYS A 76 6.25 -13.31 5.66
C LYS A 76 7.24 -12.34 6.35
N ASP A 77 8.12 -11.71 5.58
CA ASP A 77 9.16 -10.80 6.06
C ASP A 77 8.72 -9.33 6.09
N SER A 78 7.46 -9.04 5.77
CA SER A 78 6.91 -7.67 5.69
C SER A 78 5.59 -7.52 6.46
N LEU A 79 5.31 -8.44 7.39
CA LEU A 79 4.09 -8.38 8.22
C LEU A 79 4.05 -7.15 9.13
N ASP A 80 5.23 -6.59 9.47
CA ASP A 80 5.36 -5.37 10.28
C ASP A 80 5.29 -4.08 9.45
N ALA A 81 4.92 -4.16 8.16
CA ALA A 81 4.85 -2.98 7.29
C ALA A 81 3.83 -1.96 7.82
N GLU A 82 4.27 -0.72 7.98
CA GLU A 82 3.38 0.39 8.29
C GLU A 82 2.62 0.81 7.04
N ILE A 83 1.31 1.04 7.17
CA ILE A 83 0.45 1.41 6.04
C ILE A 83 -0.08 2.81 6.27
N VAL A 84 0.22 3.70 5.34
CA VAL A 84 -0.21 5.11 5.35
C VAL A 84 -1.10 5.34 4.14
N SER A 85 -2.35 5.77 4.36
CA SER A 85 -3.28 6.06 3.28
C SER A 85 -3.78 7.50 3.33
N SER A 86 -4.05 8.09 2.17
CA SER A 86 -4.76 9.37 2.08
C SER A 86 -5.51 9.50 0.75
N LYS A 87 -6.75 10.02 0.80
CA LYS A 87 -7.58 10.28 -0.39
C LYS A 87 -7.64 9.09 -1.36
N SER A 88 -7.71 7.88 -0.84
CA SER A 88 -7.63 6.65 -1.62
C SER A 88 -8.80 5.75 -1.24
N SER A 89 -9.23 4.91 -2.16
CA SER A 89 -10.37 4.00 -2.00
C SER A 89 -10.07 2.58 -2.50
N GLU A 90 -10.87 1.61 -2.11
CA GLU A 90 -10.75 0.21 -2.55
C GLU A 90 -9.34 -0.37 -2.29
N MET A 91 -8.82 -0.14 -1.08
CA MET A 91 -7.48 -0.56 -0.70
C MET A 91 -7.51 -1.82 0.16
N ASN A 92 -6.69 -2.81 -0.20
CA ASN A 92 -6.68 -4.11 0.48
C ASN A 92 -5.23 -4.55 0.75
N ILE A 93 -5.00 -5.05 1.96
CA ILE A 93 -3.75 -5.74 2.34
C ILE A 93 -4.02 -7.24 2.28
N LEU A 94 -3.19 -7.95 1.53
CA LEU A 94 -3.24 -9.40 1.40
C LEU A 94 -2.10 -9.98 2.22
N VAL A 95 -2.46 -10.69 3.28
CA VAL A 95 -1.54 -11.30 4.23
C VAL A 95 -1.41 -12.79 3.91
N PRO A 96 -0.20 -13.33 3.71
CA PRO A 96 -0.01 -14.73 3.39
C PRO A 96 -0.49 -15.62 4.54
N CYS A 97 -1.36 -16.58 4.24
CA CYS A 97 -1.88 -17.54 5.21
C CYS A 97 -1.65 -18.97 4.73
N GLY A 98 -1.04 -19.82 5.57
CA GLY A 98 -0.76 -21.22 5.23
C GLY A 98 0.52 -21.45 4.43
N GLU A 99 0.61 -22.62 3.81
CA GLU A 99 1.81 -23.08 3.07
C GLU A 99 1.72 -22.86 1.55
N ASP A 100 0.52 -22.66 0.99
CA ASP A 100 0.27 -22.71 -0.45
C ASP A 100 -0.35 -21.43 -1.01
N GLY A 101 0.44 -20.37 -1.27
CA GLY A 101 0.04 -19.24 -2.12
C GLY A 101 -1.23 -18.45 -1.72
N ASP A 102 -1.87 -18.83 -0.62
CA ASP A 102 -3.14 -18.30 -0.16
C ASP A 102 -2.92 -17.00 0.61
N PHE A 103 -3.85 -16.07 0.43
CA PHE A 103 -3.85 -14.79 1.11
C PHE A 103 -5.19 -14.54 1.78
N SER A 104 -5.13 -14.06 3.02
CA SER A 104 -6.26 -13.45 3.70
C SER A 104 -6.30 -11.98 3.34
N GLU A 105 -7.46 -11.49 2.92
CA GLU A 105 -7.66 -10.12 2.44
C GLU A 105 -8.25 -9.24 3.56
N PHE A 106 -7.64 -8.07 3.75
CA PHE A 106 -8.05 -7.10 4.77
C PHE A 106 -8.23 -5.72 4.13
N ALA A 107 -9.47 -5.22 4.13
CA ALA A 107 -9.76 -3.87 3.64
C ALA A 107 -9.21 -2.81 4.59
N ILE A 108 -8.55 -1.79 4.03
CA ILE A 108 -8.12 -0.61 4.78
C ILE A 108 -9.31 0.33 4.93
N PRO A 109 -9.64 0.79 6.14
CA PRO A 109 -10.70 1.78 6.31
C PRO A 109 -10.37 3.10 5.61
N GLU A 110 -11.33 3.62 4.87
CA GLU A 110 -11.21 4.85 4.07
C GLU A 110 -12.09 6.00 4.58
N GLN A 111 -12.98 5.74 5.55
CA GLN A 111 -13.84 6.74 6.17
C GLN A 111 -13.52 6.93 7.65
N PHE A 112 -13.49 8.20 8.08
CA PHE A 112 -13.18 8.59 9.46
C PHE A 112 -14.25 9.52 10.02
N LYS A 113 -14.61 9.31 11.28
CA LYS A 113 -15.53 10.16 12.03
C LYS A 113 -14.73 11.09 12.94
N THR A 114 -14.97 12.38 12.82
CA THR A 114 -14.33 13.40 13.67
C THR A 114 -15.37 14.10 14.53
N THR A 115 -15.10 14.21 15.84
CA THR A 115 -15.95 14.93 16.79
C THR A 115 -15.13 15.93 17.61
N PHE A 116 -15.74 17.03 18.05
CA PHE A 116 -15.07 17.99 18.93
C PHE A 116 -15.29 17.62 20.40
N ASN A 117 -14.21 17.27 21.09
CA ASN A 117 -14.23 16.96 22.51
C ASN A 117 -14.19 18.25 23.34
N LYS A 118 -15.34 18.65 23.88
CA LYS A 118 -15.47 19.89 24.68
C LYS A 118 -14.58 19.92 25.93
N GLN A 119 -14.36 18.77 26.58
CA GLN A 119 -13.56 18.69 27.80
C GLN A 119 -12.06 18.82 27.49
N LYS A 120 -11.59 18.10 26.47
CA LYS A 120 -10.18 18.12 26.04
C LYS A 120 -9.84 19.28 25.10
N LYS A 121 -10.84 20.03 24.64
CA LYS A 121 -10.74 21.12 23.64
C LYS A 121 -9.95 20.70 22.39
N LYS A 122 -10.20 19.49 21.89
CA LYS A 122 -9.49 18.92 20.73
C LYS A 122 -10.44 18.12 19.84
N LEU A 123 -10.00 17.83 18.62
CA LEU A 123 -10.68 16.88 17.74
C LEU A 123 -10.28 15.45 18.13
N ASP A 124 -11.28 14.58 18.25
CA ASP A 124 -11.08 13.13 18.38
C ASP A 124 -11.59 12.48 17.08
N THR A 125 -10.69 11.77 16.39
CA THR A 125 -10.97 11.08 15.12
C THR A 125 -10.83 9.58 15.32
N THR A 126 -11.81 8.82 14.83
CA THR A 126 -11.78 7.35 14.80
C THR A 126 -12.09 6.86 13.39
N VAL A 127 -11.70 5.62 13.09
CA VAL A 127 -12.26 4.90 11.94
C VAL A 127 -13.80 4.86 12.08
N SER A 128 -14.50 5.03 10.96
CA SER A 128 -15.95 4.94 10.91
C SER A 128 -16.39 3.47 10.79
N ASP A 129 -17.34 3.05 11.61
CA ASP A 129 -18.01 1.74 11.49
C ASP A 129 -19.23 1.80 10.53
N ILE A 130 -19.51 2.97 9.96
CA ILE A 130 -20.61 3.17 9.02
C ILE A 130 -20.14 2.69 7.65
N VAL A 131 -20.56 1.48 7.29
CA VAL A 131 -20.52 0.96 5.91
C VAL A 131 -21.69 1.55 5.13
#